data_AF-A0A7J3QER7-F1
#
_entry.id   AF-A0A7J3QER7-F1
#
_cell.length_a   1.000
_cell.length_b   1.000
_cell.length_c   1.000
_cell.angle_alpha   90.00
_cell.angle_beta   90.00
_cell.angle_gamma   90.00
#
_symmetry.space_group_name_H-M   'P 1'
#
loop_
_entity.id
_entity.type
_entity.pdbx_description
1 polymer ?
#
loop_
_entity_poly.entity_id
_entity_poly.type
_entity_poly.pdbx_seq_one_letter_code
_entity_poly.pdbx_strand_id
1 'polypeptide(L)'
;MQLGARDVSIVPIYMKKNRPGYTIRVITDIEKSGELIKTLMEELGTLGVRYTTYNRIVVPNREIVPIEVDINGHRKEVLVKISRDFKGNVVNIKPEYESVKRIAQDLKIPLRKVLNVIQKTLSSLK
;
A
#
# COMPACT_ATOMS: atom_id res chain seq x y z
N MET A 1 0.23 -11.43 -4.79
CA MET A 1 0.86 -10.25 -5.45
C MET A 1 1.52 -10.61 -6.77
N GLN A 2 2.35 -11.65 -6.85
CA GLN A 2 3.09 -12.05 -8.08
C GLN A 2 2.18 -12.28 -9.31
N LEU A 3 0.99 -12.83 -9.11
CA LEU A 3 0.02 -13.11 -10.19
C LEU A 3 -0.86 -11.91 -10.58
N GLY A 4 -0.47 -10.68 -10.25
CA GLY A 4 -1.20 -9.46 -10.64
C GLY A 4 -2.28 -8.99 -9.65
N ALA A 5 -2.36 -9.59 -8.46
CA ALA A 5 -3.19 -9.05 -7.39
C ALA A 5 -2.67 -7.66 -6.97
N ARG A 6 -3.53 -6.64 -7.08
CA ARG A 6 -3.24 -5.25 -6.68
C ARG A 6 -3.40 -5.04 -5.18
N ASP A 7 -4.33 -5.77 -4.56
CA ASP A 7 -4.56 -5.77 -3.12
C ASP A 7 -5.14 -7.11 -2.67
N VAL A 8 -4.82 -7.52 -1.44
CA VAL A 8 -5.35 -8.74 -0.82
C VAL A 8 -5.67 -8.42 0.64
N SER A 9 -6.92 -8.67 1.04
CA SER A 9 -7.34 -8.56 2.44
C SER A 9 -7.93 -9.87 2.95
N ILE A 10 -7.69 -10.13 4.22
CA ILE A 10 -8.13 -11.34 4.93
C ILE A 10 -9.03 -10.87 6.08
N VAL A 11 -10.30 -11.27 6.04
CA VAL A 11 -11.32 -10.85 7.01
C VAL A 11 -11.73 -12.06 7.84
N PRO A 12 -11.53 -12.07 9.18
CA PRO A 12 -12.00 -13.15 10.03
C PRO A 12 -13.53 -13.17 10.07
N ILE A 13 -14.12 -14.35 9.97
CA ILE A 13 -15.58 -14.56 9.99
C ILE A 13 -15.94 -15.80 10.79
N TYR A 14 -17.19 -15.88 11.24
CA TYR A 14 -17.81 -17.14 11.66
C TYR A 14 -18.68 -17.67 10.51
N MET A 15 -18.44 -18.91 10.12
CA MET A 15 -19.21 -19.65 9.14
C MET A 15 -20.33 -20.45 9.81
N LYS A 16 -21.17 -21.11 9.01
CA LYS A 16 -22.21 -22.03 9.50
C LYS A 16 -21.64 -23.02 10.54
N LYS A 17 -22.48 -23.41 11.50
CA LYS A 17 -22.11 -24.30 12.61
C LYS A 17 -20.98 -23.74 13.49
N ASN A 18 -20.94 -22.41 13.67
CA ASN A 18 -19.98 -21.70 14.51
C ASN A 18 -18.51 -22.00 14.19
N ARG A 19 -18.20 -22.25 12.90
CA ARG A 19 -16.84 -22.57 12.47
C ARG A 19 -16.08 -21.26 12.21
N PRO A 20 -14.96 -20.98 12.89
CA PRO A 20 -14.13 -19.83 12.53
C PRO A 20 -13.52 -20.05 11.15
N GLY A 21 -13.42 -18.98 10.37
CA GLY A 21 -12.83 -19.00 9.04
C GLY A 21 -12.41 -17.62 8.58
N TYR A 22 -11.98 -17.52 7.32
CA TYR A 22 -11.55 -16.27 6.72
C TYR A 22 -12.22 -16.04 5.38
N THR A 23 -12.63 -14.81 5.14
CA THR A 23 -12.98 -14.34 3.79
C THR A 23 -11.73 -13.71 3.18
N ILE A 24 -11.29 -14.25 2.05
CA ILE A 24 -10.18 -13.69 1.27
C ILE A 24 -10.77 -12.81 0.17
N ARG A 25 -10.35 -11.56 0.12
CA ARG A 25 -10.76 -10.59 -0.89
C ARG A 25 -9.54 -10.14 -1.68
N VAL A 26 -9.63 -10.21 -3.00
CA VAL A 26 -8.55 -9.83 -3.91
C VAL A 26 -9.06 -8.73 -4.85
N ILE A 27 -8.28 -7.67 -5.01
CA ILE A 27 -8.49 -6.65 -6.05
C ILE A 27 -7.47 -6.91 -7.15
N THR A 28 -7.93 -6.97 -8.39
CA THR A 28 -7.10 -7.20 -9.57
C THR A 28 -7.70 -6.49 -10.77
N ASP A 29 -6.89 -6.29 -11.80
CA ASP A 29 -7.38 -5.93 -13.12
C ASP A 29 -8.17 -7.09 -13.73
N ILE A 30 -9.15 -6.76 -14.57
CA ILE A 30 -10.11 -7.71 -15.12
C ILE A 30 -9.41 -8.77 -15.97
N GLU A 31 -8.34 -8.41 -16.68
CA GLU A 31 -7.56 -9.32 -17.53
C GLU A 31 -6.85 -10.41 -16.71
N LYS A 32 -6.57 -10.12 -15.43
CA LYS A 32 -5.91 -11.05 -14.50
C LYS A 32 -6.86 -11.82 -13.59
N SER A 33 -8.17 -11.50 -13.64
CA SER A 33 -9.16 -12.10 -12.75
C SER A 33 -9.27 -13.62 -12.90
N GLY A 34 -9.28 -14.15 -14.14
CA GLY A 34 -9.41 -15.59 -14.39
C GLY A 34 -8.25 -16.41 -13.81
N GLU A 35 -7.01 -15.96 -14.03
CA GLU A 35 -5.79 -16.60 -13.50
C GLU A 35 -5.80 -16.62 -11.96
N LEU A 36 -6.20 -15.52 -11.34
CA LEU A 36 -6.32 -15.41 -9.88
C LEU A 36 -7.45 -16.26 -9.31
N ILE A 37 -8.62 -16.29 -9.95
CA ILE A 37 -9.75 -17.14 -9.51
C ILE A 37 -9.33 -18.60 -9.52
N LYS A 38 -8.71 -19.06 -10.62
CA LYS A 38 -8.20 -20.43 -10.74
C LYS A 38 -7.21 -20.74 -9.60
N THR A 39 -6.22 -19.87 -9.40
CA THR A 39 -5.22 -20.05 -8.34
C THR A 39 -5.86 -20.11 -6.95
N LEU A 40 -6.81 -19.22 -6.65
CA LEU A 40 -7.51 -19.24 -5.36
C LEU A 40 -8.29 -20.55 -5.14
N MET A 41 -8.92 -21.09 -6.19
CA MET A 41 -9.65 -22.35 -6.11
C MET A 41 -8.69 -23.54 -5.91
N GLU A 42 -7.57 -23.58 -6.63
CA GLU A 42 -6.57 -24.64 -6.54
C GLU A 42 -5.83 -24.65 -5.21
N GLU A 43 -5.38 -23.49 -4.74
CA GLU A 43 -4.55 -23.36 -3.53
C GLU A 43 -5.37 -23.41 -2.23
N LEU A 44 -6.60 -22.89 -2.24
CA LEU A 44 -7.45 -22.83 -1.03
C LEU A 44 -8.52 -23.92 -0.97
N GLY A 45 -8.72 -24.67 -2.06
CA GLY A 45 -9.75 -25.70 -2.15
C GLY A 45 -11.19 -25.16 -2.11
N THR A 46 -11.40 -23.87 -2.39
CA THR A 46 -12.77 -23.33 -2.48
C THR A 46 -13.43 -23.81 -3.77
N LEU A 47 -14.70 -24.22 -3.66
CA LEU A 47 -15.48 -24.70 -4.80
C LEU A 47 -15.98 -23.58 -5.71
N GLY A 48 -15.78 -22.32 -5.32
CA GLY A 48 -16.14 -21.18 -6.15
C GLY A 48 -15.71 -19.84 -5.57
N VAL A 49 -15.74 -18.83 -6.43
CA VAL A 49 -15.41 -17.44 -6.11
C VAL A 49 -16.53 -16.54 -6.60
N ARG A 50 -16.90 -15.54 -5.79
CA ARG A 50 -17.83 -14.48 -6.18
C ARG A 50 -16.99 -13.26 -6.58
N TYR A 51 -17.21 -12.71 -7.77
CA TYR A 51 -16.51 -11.53 -8.24
C TYR A 51 -17.48 -10.50 -8.80
N THR A 52 -17.07 -9.24 -8.78
CA THR A 52 -17.79 -8.10 -9.37
C THR A 52 -16.78 -7.08 -9.86
N THR A 53 -17.17 -6.27 -10.84
CA THR A 53 -16.31 -5.24 -11.43
C THR A 53 -16.67 -3.87 -10.85
N TYR A 54 -15.65 -3.05 -10.60
CA TYR A 54 -15.82 -1.69 -10.11
C TYR A 54 -15.11 -0.71 -11.03
N ASN A 55 -15.78 0.39 -11.37
CA ASN A 55 -15.10 1.55 -11.91
C ASN A 55 -14.33 2.23 -10.77
N ARG A 56 -13.06 2.55 -11.02
CA ARG A 56 -12.18 3.20 -10.05
C ARG A 56 -11.64 4.48 -10.62
N ILE A 57 -11.95 5.60 -9.97
CA ILE A 57 -11.29 6.87 -10.24
C ILE A 57 -10.04 6.95 -9.37
N VAL A 58 -8.89 7.22 -9.99
CA VAL A 58 -7.62 7.42 -9.30
C VAL A 58 -7.10 8.81 -9.61
N VAL A 59 -6.31 9.37 -8.70
CA VAL A 59 -5.53 10.57 -8.99
C VAL A 59 -4.61 10.28 -10.19
N PRO A 60 -4.56 11.16 -11.21
CA PRO A 60 -3.89 10.87 -12.46
C PRO A 60 -2.37 10.89 -12.33
N ASN A 61 -1.84 11.74 -11.44
CA ASN A 61 -0.41 11.95 -11.32
C ASN A 61 0.07 11.55 -9.93
N ARG A 62 0.91 10.51 -9.90
CA ARG A 62 1.59 10.00 -8.72
C ARG A 62 3.05 9.88 -9.06
N GLU A 63 3.87 10.67 -8.40
CA GLU A 63 5.32 10.66 -8.57
C GLU A 63 6.00 10.24 -7.26
N ILE A 64 7.13 9.57 -7.41
CA ILE A 64 8.04 9.28 -6.29
C ILE A 64 9.23 10.19 -6.49
N VAL A 65 9.44 11.10 -5.55
CA VAL A 65 10.57 12.03 -5.59
C VAL A 65 11.47 11.82 -4.37
N PRO A 66 12.80 11.88 -4.52
CA PRO A 66 13.71 11.91 -3.39
C PRO A 66 13.69 13.30 -2.74
N ILE A 67 13.70 13.34 -1.41
CA ILE A 67 13.94 14.56 -0.63
C ILE A 67 15.03 14.32 0.41
N GLU A 68 15.86 15.32 0.68
CA GLU A 68 16.79 15.26 1.79
C GLU A 68 16.09 15.66 3.09
N VAL A 69 16.24 14.82 4.12
CA VAL A 69 15.75 15.09 5.47
C VAL A 69 16.89 14.95 6.45
N ASP A 70 17.07 15.95 7.31
CA ASP A 70 17.97 15.85 8.45
C ASP A 70 17.28 15.06 9.58
N ILE A 71 17.89 13.94 9.97
CA ILE A 71 17.43 13.10 11.06
C ILE A 71 18.57 12.97 12.06
N ASN A 72 18.47 13.72 13.16
CA ASN A 72 19.48 13.77 14.23
C ASN A 72 20.89 14.15 13.73
N GLY A 73 21.00 15.10 12.79
CA GLY A 73 22.27 15.52 12.21
C GLY A 73 22.79 14.63 11.08
N HIS A 74 22.03 13.59 10.70
CA HIS A 74 22.32 12.76 9.54
C HIS A 74 21.39 13.13 8.40
N ARG A 75 21.95 13.65 7.30
CA ARG A 75 21.18 13.84 6.05
C ARG A 75 20.90 12.48 5.42
N LYS A 76 19.62 12.20 5.20
CA LYS A 76 19.14 10.98 4.56
C LYS A 76 18.19 11.33 3.44
N GLU A 77 18.34 10.64 2.32
CA GLU A 77 17.39 10.71 1.22
C GLU A 77 16.16 9.85 1.56
N VAL A 78 14.99 10.48 1.52
CA VAL A 78 13.69 9.84 1.74
C VAL A 78 12.90 9.91 0.44
N LEU A 79 12.41 8.76 -0.02
CA LEU A 79 11.45 8.73 -1.14
C LEU A 79 10.07 9.14 -0.64
N VAL A 80 9.46 10.12 -1.31
CA VAL A 80 8.11 10.60 -0.98
C VAL A 80 7.17 10.45 -2.16
N LYS A 81 5.99 9.92 -1.89
CA LYS A 81 4.89 9.76 -2.84
C LYS A 81 4.08 11.03 -2.85
N ILE A 82 4.19 11.80 -3.94
CA ILE A 82 3.38 12.97 -4.20
C ILE A 82 2.21 12.54 -5.09
N SER A 83 1.01 12.99 -4.77
CA SER A 83 -0.22 12.70 -5.52
C SER A 83 -0.90 14.00 -5.87
N ARG A 84 -1.15 14.25 -7.16
CA ARG A 84 -1.78 15.48 -7.66
C ARG A 84 -3.15 15.19 -8.27
N ASP A 85 -4.08 16.12 -8.13
CA ASP A 85 -5.41 16.04 -8.73
C ASP A 85 -5.38 16.32 -10.25
N PHE A 86 -6.55 16.28 -10.89
CA PHE A 86 -6.71 16.59 -12.32
C PHE A 86 -6.39 18.04 -12.69
N LYS A 87 -6.29 18.95 -11.71
CA LYS A 87 -5.91 20.36 -11.89
C LYS A 87 -4.42 20.60 -11.59
N GLY A 88 -3.68 19.57 -11.19
CA GLY A 88 -2.25 19.65 -10.83
C GLY A 88 -1.98 20.00 -9.36
N ASN A 89 -3.01 20.20 -8.54
CA ASN A 89 -2.85 20.53 -7.12
C ASN A 89 -2.36 19.31 -6.33
N VAL A 90 -1.41 19.52 -5.41
CA VAL A 90 -0.93 18.45 -4.53
C VAL A 90 -2.02 18.08 -3.52
N VAL A 91 -2.56 16.87 -3.65
CA VAL A 91 -3.59 16.32 -2.76
C VAL A 91 -2.94 15.67 -1.54
N ASN A 92 -1.80 14.99 -1.74
CA ASN A 92 -1.18 14.21 -0.69
C ASN A 92 0.31 14.03 -0.93
N ILE A 93 1.10 14.15 0.14
CA ILE A 93 2.53 13.83 0.18
C ILE A 93 2.72 12.85 1.33
N LYS A 94 3.20 11.64 1.04
CA LYS A 94 3.46 10.61 2.06
C LYS A 94 4.85 10.01 1.87
N PRO A 95 5.63 9.83 2.93
CA PRO A 95 6.89 9.13 2.82
C PRO A 95 6.67 7.65 2.46
N GLU A 96 7.56 7.10 1.66
CA GLU A 96 7.53 5.69 1.31
C GLU A 96 8.00 4.85 2.49
N TYR A 97 7.15 3.91 2.91
CA TYR A 97 7.38 3.10 4.10
C TYR A 97 8.72 2.34 4.08
N GLU A 98 9.09 1.72 2.96
CA GLU A 98 10.36 0.99 2.86
C GLU A 98 11.58 1.92 2.96
N SER A 99 11.51 3.14 2.43
CA SER A 99 12.54 4.16 2.59
C SER A 99 12.69 4.57 4.05
N VAL A 100 11.58 4.86 4.74
CA VAL A 100 11.56 5.19 6.18
C VAL A 100 12.11 4.04 7.02
N LYS A 101 11.72 2.80 6.71
CA LYS A 101 12.16 1.59 7.41
C LYS A 101 13.66 1.38 7.27
N ARG A 102 14.22 1.54 6.06
CA ARG A 102 15.66 1.46 5.80
C ARG A 102 16.42 2.48 6.64
N ILE A 103 15.98 3.73 6.65
CA ILE A 103 16.62 4.79 7.44
C ILE A 103 16.56 4.50 8.94
N ALA A 104 15.42 3.99 9.43
CA ALA A 104 15.26 3.60 10.83
C ALA A 104 16.25 2.50 11.23
N GLN A 105 16.48 1.52 10.35
CA GLN A 105 17.45 0.45 10.56
C GLN A 105 18.89 0.98 10.53
N ASP A 106 19.23 1.81 9.54
CA ASP A 106 20.56 2.41 9.40
C ASP A 106 20.96 3.24 10.63
N LEU A 107 20.05 4.10 11.09
CA LEU A 107 20.29 5.01 12.21
C LEU A 107 19.99 4.37 13.58
N LYS A 108 19.54 3.11 13.59
CA LYS A 108 19.16 2.35 14.81
C LYS A 108 18.19 3.12 15.72
N ILE A 109 17.23 3.82 15.13
CA ILE A 109 16.20 4.57 15.84
C ILE A 109 14.80 4.05 15.50
N PRO A 110 13.81 4.20 16.41
CA PRO A 110 12.45 3.73 16.15
C PRO A 110 11.85 4.36 14.89
N LEU A 111 11.23 3.53 14.04
CA LEU A 111 10.55 3.95 12.80
C LEU A 111 9.58 5.12 13.04
N ARG A 112 8.85 5.10 14.15
CA ARG A 112 7.93 6.18 14.54
C ARG A 112 8.65 7.53 14.71
N LYS A 113 9.87 7.56 15.26
CA LYS A 113 10.65 8.79 15.39
C LYS A 113 11.08 9.33 14.03
N VAL A 114 11.60 8.45 13.16
CA VAL A 114 11.98 8.78 11.78
C VAL A 114 10.80 9.37 11.03
N LEU A 115 9.65 8.68 11.06
CA LEU A 115 8.42 9.08 10.39
C LEU A 115 7.92 10.45 10.89
N ASN A 116 8.00 10.72 12.20
CA ASN A 116 7.63 12.02 12.76
C ASN A 116 8.53 13.16 12.26
N VAL A 117 9.85 12.95 12.18
CA VAL A 117 10.79 13.96 11.67
C VAL A 117 10.49 14.25 10.20
N ILE A 118 10.35 13.20 9.38
CA ILE A 118 10.03 13.33 7.96
C ILE A 118 8.69 14.06 7.76
N GLN A 119 7.66 13.73 8.55
CA GLN A 119 6.36 14.40 8.46
C GLN A 119 6.46 15.89 8.79
N LYS A 120 7.28 16.29 9.77
CA LYS A 120 7.53 17.70 10.08
C LYS A 120 8.17 18.42 8.90
N THR A 121 9.22 17.83 8.30
CA THR A 121 9.89 18.40 7.11
C THR A 121 8.93 18.49 5.91
N LEU A 122 8.06 17.51 5.73
CA LEU A 122 7.04 17.53 4.68
C LEU A 122 5.97 18.60 4.92
N SER A 123 5.62 18.88 6.17
CA SER A 123 4.66 19.94 6.49
C SER A 123 5.20 21.34 6.22
N SER A 124 6.52 21.55 6.31
CA SER A 124 7.17 22.82 5.93
C SER A 124 7.36 22.99 4.42
N LEU A 125 7.15 21.95 3.62
CA LEU A 125 7.27 21.97 2.16
C LEU A 125 5.92 22.18 1.44
N LYS A 126 4.81 22.20 2.18
CA LYS A 126 3.47 22.52 1.68
C LYS A 126 3.23 24.01 1.73
#